data_AF-A0A2N4YHW4-F1
#
_entry.id   AF-A0A2N4YHW4-F1
#
_cell.length_a   1.000
_cell.length_b   1.000
_cell.length_c   1.000
_cell.angle_alpha   90.00
_cell.angle_beta   90.00
_cell.angle_gamma   90.00
#
_symmetry.space_group_name_H-M   'P 1'
#
loop_
_entity.id
_entity.type
_entity.pdbx_description
1 polymer ?
#
loop_
_entity_poly.entity_id
_entity_poly.type
_entity_poly.pdbx_seq_one_letter_code
_entity_poly.pdbx_strand_id
1 'polypeptide(L)'
;MGGLKTYLRVPALLCALSAPLAAQAQPDIPDDPLRFFATCAGRMSALMEHQWIVDGPASDVTKLHRAAVLDLVAALTPPGDEARVMTWRIEAKAAHAALLGQSRHGDHSGTARAARQASALQDQCMALLS
;
A
#
# COMPACT_ATOMS: atom_id res chain seq x y z
N MET A 1 63.39 -1.12 -36.54
CA MET A 1 62.12 -1.13 -37.28
C MET A 1 61.22 -2.21 -36.69
N GLY A 2 60.05 -1.81 -36.17
CA GLY A 2 58.86 -2.64 -35.85
C GLY A 2 59.01 -3.70 -34.74
N GLY A 3 58.15 -3.84 -33.73
CA GLY A 3 56.92 -3.16 -33.37
C GLY A 3 56.47 -3.73 -32.01
N LEU A 4 56.14 -2.85 -31.08
CA LEU A 4 55.78 -3.17 -29.69
C LEU A 4 54.34 -3.70 -29.67
N LYS A 5 54.16 -5.00 -29.41
CA LYS A 5 52.86 -5.64 -29.23
C LYS A 5 52.51 -5.67 -27.73
N THR A 6 51.45 -4.94 -27.37
CA THR A 6 50.30 -5.32 -26.51
C THR A 6 50.58 -6.42 -25.45
N TYR A 7 50.31 -6.28 -24.15
CA TYR A 7 48.98 -6.07 -23.55
C TYR A 7 49.08 -5.57 -22.10
N LEU A 8 48.46 -4.42 -21.86
CA LEU A 8 48.05 -3.88 -20.56
C LEU A 8 46.74 -4.58 -20.15
N ARG A 9 46.74 -5.52 -19.19
CA ARG A 9 45.50 -6.11 -18.65
C ARG A 9 45.64 -6.62 -17.21
N VAL A 10 45.82 -5.72 -16.23
CA VAL A 10 45.34 -5.89 -14.85
C VAL A 10 45.24 -4.47 -14.28
N PRO A 11 44.04 -3.87 -14.13
CA PRO A 11 43.14 -4.27 -13.05
C PRO A 11 41.65 -4.12 -13.43
N ALA A 12 40.95 -5.24 -13.65
CA ALA A 12 39.50 -5.23 -13.87
C ALA A 12 38.77 -6.10 -12.83
N LEU A 13 39.20 -6.03 -11.56
CA LEU A 13 38.65 -6.87 -10.49
C LEU A 13 38.34 -6.11 -9.18
N LEU A 14 38.07 -4.81 -9.26
CA LEU A 14 37.72 -3.99 -8.08
C LEU A 14 36.39 -3.23 -8.17
N CYS A 15 35.60 -3.43 -9.24
CA CYS A 15 34.30 -2.75 -9.40
C CYS A 15 33.07 -3.65 -9.18
N ALA A 16 33.24 -4.90 -8.74
CA ALA A 16 32.13 -5.85 -8.58
C ALA A 16 31.41 -5.80 -7.21
N LEU A 17 31.81 -4.90 -6.30
CA LEU A 17 31.22 -4.79 -4.94
C LEU A 17 30.31 -3.57 -4.75
N SER A 18 30.14 -2.72 -5.76
CA SER A 18 29.16 -1.64 -5.74
C SER A 18 27.79 -2.14 -6.21
N ALA A 19 27.24 -3.13 -5.52
CA ALA A 19 25.80 -3.35 -5.55
C ALA A 19 25.17 -2.17 -4.78
N PRO A 20 24.24 -1.41 -5.37
CA PRO A 20 23.50 -0.42 -4.60
C PRO A 20 22.75 -1.18 -3.51
N LEU A 21 23.10 -0.92 -2.25
CA LEU A 21 22.20 -1.21 -1.14
C LEU A 21 20.90 -0.51 -1.51
N ALA A 22 19.84 -1.28 -1.78
CA ALA A 22 18.51 -0.71 -1.88
C ALA A 22 18.23 -0.07 -0.52
N ALA A 23 18.38 1.25 -0.44
CA ALA A 23 18.02 2.01 0.73
C ALA A 23 16.55 1.71 0.97
N GLN A 24 16.26 0.96 2.04
CA GLN A 24 14.89 0.77 2.49
C GLN A 24 14.42 2.14 2.94
N ALA A 25 13.65 2.81 2.09
CA ALA A 25 12.97 4.02 2.49
C ALA A 25 12.04 3.63 3.64
N GLN A 26 12.39 4.10 4.84
CA GLN A 26 11.49 3.97 5.99
C GLN A 26 10.19 4.65 5.60
N PRO A 27 9.02 4.02 5.78
CA PRO A 27 7.77 4.68 5.47
C PRO A 27 7.66 5.91 6.38
N ASP A 28 7.69 7.10 5.76
CA ASP A 28 7.52 8.35 6.50
C ASP A 28 6.16 8.34 7.19
N ILE A 29 6.16 8.73 8.46
CA ILE A 29 4.93 8.88 9.23
C ILE A 29 4.11 10.01 8.57
N PRO A 30 2.83 9.79 8.22
CA PRO A 30 2.00 10.82 7.60
C PRO A 30 1.87 12.07 8.48
N ASP A 31 1.74 13.25 7.87
CA ASP A 31 1.52 14.53 8.59
C ASP A 31 0.26 14.51 9.48
N ASP A 32 -0.77 13.75 9.07
CA ASP A 32 -1.99 13.49 9.86
C ASP A 32 -2.19 11.97 10.02
N PRO A 33 -1.55 11.35 11.03
CA PRO A 33 -1.63 9.91 11.25
C PRO A 33 -3.07 9.44 11.53
N LEU A 34 -3.86 10.22 12.27
CA LEU A 34 -5.23 9.84 12.64
C LEU A 34 -6.11 9.75 11.40
N ARG A 35 -6.11 10.77 10.54
CA ARG A 35 -6.91 10.74 9.30
C ARG A 35 -6.40 9.68 8.33
N PHE A 36 -5.09 9.46 8.28
CA PHE A 36 -4.51 8.38 7.48
C PHE A 36 -5.04 7.01 7.92
N PHE A 37 -4.89 6.65 9.20
CA PHE A 37 -5.36 5.36 9.70
C PHE A 37 -6.89 5.22 9.64
N ALA A 38 -7.64 6.29 9.86
CA ALA A 38 -9.09 6.30 9.67
C ALA A 38 -9.47 5.99 8.20
N THR A 39 -8.75 6.58 7.24
CA THR A 39 -8.93 6.30 5.81
C THR A 39 -8.61 4.84 5.50
N CYS A 40 -7.51 4.30 6.04
CA CYS A 40 -7.13 2.90 5.87
C CYS A 40 -8.15 1.93 6.46
N ALA A 41 -8.69 2.21 7.66
CA ALA A 41 -9.76 1.41 8.25
C ALA A 41 -11.01 1.38 7.35
N GLY A 42 -11.36 2.51 6.71
CA GLY A 42 -12.43 2.59 5.72
C GLY A 42 -12.18 1.71 4.50
N ARG A 43 -11.01 1.84 3.88
CA ARG A 43 -10.61 1.03 2.70
C ARG A 43 -10.59 -0.48 3.00
N MET A 44 -10.03 -0.88 4.13
CA MET A 44 -10.00 -2.29 4.54
C MET A 44 -11.40 -2.83 4.83
N SER A 45 -12.30 -2.01 5.37
CA SER A 45 -13.72 -2.40 5.54
C SER A 45 -14.38 -2.71 4.19
N ALA A 46 -14.14 -1.87 3.18
CA ALA A 46 -14.66 -2.11 1.82
C ALA A 46 -14.03 -3.36 1.18
N LEU A 47 -12.71 -3.55 1.34
CA LEU A 47 -12.01 -4.71 0.81
C LEU A 47 -12.51 -6.02 1.43
N MET A 48 -12.68 -6.07 2.75
CA MET A 48 -13.17 -7.25 3.46
C MET A 48 -14.56 -7.66 2.97
N GLU A 49 -15.48 -6.69 2.82
CA GLU A 49 -16.83 -6.94 2.30
C GLU A 49 -16.82 -7.37 0.84
N HIS A 50 -15.95 -6.78 0.03
CA HIS A 50 -15.75 -7.23 -1.35
C HIS A 50 -15.23 -8.67 -1.41
N GLN A 51 -14.26 -9.02 -0.56
CA GLN A 51 -13.67 -10.34 -0.46
C GLN A 51 -14.70 -11.41 -0.08
N TRP A 52 -15.66 -11.12 0.80
CA TRP A 52 -16.75 -12.07 1.07
C TRP A 52 -17.50 -12.55 -0.16
N ILE A 53 -17.58 -11.72 -1.21
CA ILE A 53 -18.28 -12.05 -2.45
C ILE A 53 -17.37 -12.84 -3.41
N VAL A 54 -16.05 -12.66 -3.33
CA VAL A 54 -15.14 -12.93 -4.48
C VAL A 54 -13.96 -13.81 -4.12
N ASP A 55 -13.58 -13.82 -2.85
CA ASP A 55 -12.47 -14.55 -2.26
C ASP A 55 -12.66 -14.56 -0.74
N GLY A 56 -13.58 -15.39 -0.26
CA GLY A 56 -13.96 -15.47 1.16
C GLY A 56 -12.76 -15.63 2.10
N PRO A 57 -11.82 -16.57 1.87
CA PRO A 57 -10.65 -16.74 2.71
C PRO A 57 -9.75 -15.49 2.82
N ALA A 58 -9.60 -14.70 1.74
CA ALA A 58 -8.82 -13.47 1.81
C ALA A 58 -9.43 -12.41 2.75
N SER A 59 -10.74 -12.47 3.00
CA SER A 59 -11.43 -11.55 3.92
C SER A 59 -10.97 -11.71 5.37
N ASP A 60 -10.55 -12.91 5.78
CA ASP A 60 -10.09 -13.16 7.15
C ASP A 60 -8.75 -12.46 7.42
N VAL A 61 -7.86 -12.45 6.43
CA VAL A 61 -6.59 -11.71 6.52
C VAL A 61 -6.86 -10.21 6.59
N THR A 62 -7.73 -9.68 5.72
CA THR A 62 -8.12 -8.27 5.75
C THR A 62 -8.80 -7.89 7.06
N LYS A 63 -9.58 -8.79 7.66
CA LYS A 63 -10.23 -8.57 8.96
C LYS A 63 -9.20 -8.37 10.07
N LEU A 64 -8.11 -9.14 10.07
CA LEU A 64 -7.02 -8.99 11.04
C LEU A 64 -6.31 -7.64 10.87
N HIS A 65 -5.93 -7.27 9.65
CA HIS A 65 -5.30 -5.96 9.39
C HIS A 65 -6.23 -4.79 9.75
N ARG A 66 -7.52 -4.91 9.42
CA ARG A 66 -8.53 -3.91 9.78
C ARG A 66 -8.64 -3.74 11.29
N ALA A 67 -8.59 -4.83 12.05
CA ALA A 67 -8.63 -4.76 13.51
C ALA A 67 -7.42 -4.00 14.07
N ALA A 68 -6.21 -4.33 13.61
CA ALA A 68 -4.99 -3.62 14.02
C ALA A 68 -5.05 -2.11 13.71
N VAL A 69 -5.53 -1.72 12.54
CA VAL A 69 -5.70 -0.30 12.20
C VAL A 69 -6.76 0.37 13.07
N LEU A 70 -7.85 -0.32 13.42
CA LEU A 70 -8.88 0.24 14.30
C LEU A 70 -8.37 0.48 15.71
N ASP A 71 -7.47 -0.36 16.22
CA ASP A 71 -6.83 -0.16 17.51
C ASP A 71 -5.97 1.11 17.50
N LEU A 72 -5.23 1.36 16.42
CA LEU A 72 -4.48 2.61 16.23
C LEU A 72 -5.40 3.83 16.15
N VAL A 73 -6.50 3.74 15.40
CA VAL A 73 -7.49 4.82 15.31
C VAL A 73 -8.08 5.11 16.69
N ALA A 74 -8.44 4.09 17.46
CA ALA A 74 -8.98 4.25 18.81
C ALA A 74 -7.97 4.91 19.75
N ALA A 75 -6.69 4.52 19.68
CA ALA A 75 -5.63 5.10 20.49
C ALA A 75 -5.32 6.57 20.15
N LEU A 76 -5.47 6.96 18.88
CA LEU A 76 -5.16 8.30 18.38
C LEU A 76 -6.34 9.27 18.43
N THR A 77 -7.58 8.78 18.58
CA THR A 77 -8.78 9.63 18.54
C THR A 77 -8.91 10.44 19.84
N PRO A 78 -8.87 11.78 19.77
CA PRO A 78 -9.14 12.61 20.94
C PRO A 78 -10.62 12.50 21.36
N PRO A 79 -10.92 12.64 22.67
CA PRO A 79 -12.31 12.70 23.13
C PRO A 79 -13.10 13.81 22.43
N GLY A 80 -14.28 13.48 21.90
CA GLY A 80 -15.15 14.42 21.17
C GLY A 80 -14.95 14.48 19.66
N ASP A 81 -13.91 13.82 19.12
CA ASP A 81 -13.64 13.76 17.68
C ASP A 81 -14.14 12.46 17.02
N GLU A 82 -14.80 11.57 17.75
CA GLU A 82 -15.18 10.23 17.31
C GLU A 82 -16.09 10.27 16.07
N ALA A 83 -17.04 11.20 16.06
CA ALA A 83 -17.95 11.39 14.93
C ALA A 83 -17.20 11.83 13.66
N ARG A 84 -16.21 12.73 13.80
CA ARG A 84 -15.38 13.19 12.67
C ARG A 84 -14.53 12.05 12.11
N VAL A 85 -13.90 11.28 12.98
CA VAL A 85 -13.10 10.11 12.60
C VAL A 85 -13.96 9.04 11.92
N MET A 86 -15.19 8.82 12.42
CA MET A 86 -16.16 7.94 11.77
C MET A 86 -16.56 8.41 10.38
N THR A 87 -16.77 9.72 10.17
CA THR A 87 -17.05 10.27 8.84
C THR A 87 -15.93 9.95 7.86
N TRP A 88 -14.66 10.16 8.23
CA TRP A 88 -13.53 9.82 7.36
C TRP A 88 -13.51 8.35 6.97
N ARG A 89 -13.82 7.46 7.92
CA ARG A 89 -13.90 6.00 7.67
C ARG A 89 -15.03 5.67 6.70
N ILE A 90 -16.20 6.28 6.85
CA ILE A 90 -17.37 6.04 5.99
C ILE A 90 -17.08 6.53 4.56
N GLU A 91 -16.56 7.74 4.41
CA GLU A 91 -16.20 8.31 3.11
C GLU A 91 -15.16 7.45 2.38
N ALA A 92 -14.09 7.06 3.10
CA ALA A 92 -13.05 6.22 2.53
C ALA A 92 -13.58 4.82 2.14
N LYS A 93 -14.47 4.24 2.95
CA LYS A 93 -15.11 2.96 2.64
C LYS A 93 -15.95 3.06 1.36
N ALA A 94 -16.80 4.09 1.26
CA ALA A 94 -17.67 4.29 0.09
C ALA A 94 -16.84 4.50 -1.19
N ALA A 95 -15.80 5.34 -1.13
CA ALA A 95 -14.90 5.58 -2.26
C ALA A 95 -14.17 4.30 -2.71
N HIS A 96 -13.66 3.51 -1.76
CA HIS A 96 -12.94 2.28 -2.10
C HIS A 96 -13.87 1.19 -2.63
N ALA A 97 -15.08 1.07 -2.08
CA ALA A 97 -16.11 0.17 -2.59
C ALA A 97 -16.47 0.50 -4.05
N ALA A 98 -16.53 1.79 -4.41
CA ALA A 98 -16.77 2.21 -5.80
C ALA A 98 -15.65 1.76 -6.74
N LEU A 99 -14.38 1.86 -6.33
CA LEU A 99 -13.23 1.36 -7.12
C LEU A 99 -13.29 -0.17 -7.28
N LEU A 100 -13.57 -0.89 -6.20
CA LEU A 100 -13.69 -2.35 -6.21
C LEU A 100 -14.90 -2.84 -7.03
N GLY A 101 -15.98 -2.07 -7.08
CA GLY A 101 -17.12 -2.35 -7.95
C GLY A 101 -16.78 -2.14 -9.44
N GLN A 102 -16.08 -1.04 -9.74
CA GLN A 102 -15.62 -0.73 -11.11
C GLN A 102 -14.60 -1.74 -11.64
N SER A 103 -13.74 -2.31 -10.78
CA SER A 103 -12.80 -3.36 -11.17
C SER A 103 -13.46 -4.70 -11.54
N ARG A 104 -14.79 -4.82 -11.44
CA ARG A 104 -15.54 -6.01 -11.89
C ARG A 104 -16.44 -5.77 -13.07
N HIS A 105 -17.04 -4.59 -13.17
CA HIS A 105 -18.19 -4.36 -14.05
C HIS A 105 -17.95 -3.30 -15.14
N GLY A 106 -16.72 -2.79 -15.32
CA GLY A 106 -16.39 -1.79 -16.34
C GLY A 106 -15.86 -2.38 -17.66
N ASP A 107 -15.58 -1.52 -18.65
CA ASP A 107 -14.79 -1.92 -19.82
C ASP A 107 -13.39 -2.39 -19.42
N HIS A 108 -12.68 -3.11 -20.30
CA HIS A 108 -11.40 -3.73 -19.97
C HIS A 108 -10.36 -2.72 -19.45
N SER A 109 -10.31 -1.52 -20.04
CA SER A 109 -9.36 -0.47 -19.67
C SER A 109 -9.70 0.19 -18.34
N GLY A 110 -10.98 0.45 -18.10
CA GLY A 110 -11.51 1.03 -16.85
C GLY A 110 -11.36 0.06 -15.69
N THR A 111 -11.68 -1.21 -15.91
CA THR A 111 -11.51 -2.30 -14.94
C THR A 111 -10.05 -2.43 -14.51
N ALA A 112 -9.12 -2.50 -15.46
CA ALA A 112 -7.70 -2.64 -15.16
C ALA A 112 -7.14 -1.40 -14.41
N ARG A 113 -7.60 -0.20 -14.76
CA ARG A 113 -7.22 1.04 -14.05
C ARG A 113 -7.73 1.04 -12.61
N ALA A 114 -9.01 0.72 -12.41
CA ALA A 114 -9.64 0.67 -11.09
C ALA A 114 -8.98 -0.38 -10.20
N ALA A 115 -8.66 -1.56 -10.74
CA ALA A 115 -7.94 -2.61 -10.01
C ALA A 115 -6.55 -2.15 -9.55
N ARG A 116 -5.76 -1.54 -10.44
CA ARG A 116 -4.44 -1.00 -10.08
C ARG A 116 -4.53 0.10 -9.02
N GLN A 117 -5.50 0.99 -9.15
CA GLN A 117 -5.71 2.06 -8.17
C GLN A 117 -6.13 1.49 -6.81
N ALA A 118 -7.05 0.53 -6.78
CA ALA A 118 -7.47 -0.11 -5.54
C ALA A 118 -6.29 -0.82 -4.85
N SER A 119 -5.47 -1.55 -5.61
CA SER A 119 -4.25 -2.21 -5.10
C SER A 119 -3.26 -1.20 -4.52
N ALA A 120 -2.91 -0.14 -5.26
CA ALA A 120 -1.97 0.86 -4.78
C ALA A 120 -2.41 1.55 -3.48
N LEU A 121 -3.72 1.81 -3.34
CA LEU A 121 -4.29 2.40 -2.12
C LEU A 121 -4.31 1.41 -0.93
N GLN A 122 -4.36 0.11 -1.19
CA GLN A 122 -4.23 -0.95 -0.18
C GLN A 122 -2.78 -1.10 0.25
N ASP A 123 -1.85 -1.12 -0.70
CA ASP A 123 -0.41 -1.25 -0.45
C ASP A 123 0.10 -0.10 0.43
N GLN A 124 -0.39 1.13 0.18
CA GLN A 124 -0.11 2.29 1.05
C GLN A 124 -0.53 2.06 2.50
N CYS A 125 -1.68 1.43 2.73
CA CYS A 125 -2.17 1.15 4.08
C CYS A 125 -1.40 0.00 4.74
N MET A 126 -0.93 -0.97 3.96
CA MET A 126 -0.18 -2.13 4.47
C MET A 126 1.27 -1.80 4.79
N ALA A 127 1.89 -0.85 4.10
CA ALA A 127 3.30 -0.47 4.29
C ALA A 127 3.63 0.02 5.71
N LEU A 128 2.63 0.41 6.50
CA LEU A 128 2.79 0.89 7.88
C LEU A 128 2.35 -0.14 8.95
N LEU A 129 1.98 -1.35 8.53
CA LEU A 129 1.52 -2.43 9.40
C LEU A 129 2.47 -3.65 9.42
N SER A 130 3.53 -3.60 8.62
CA SER A 130 4.55 -4.66 8.48
C SER A 130 5.73 -4.49 9.41
#